data_AF-A0A2M8NZQ8-F1
#
_entry.id   AF-A0A2M8NZQ8-F1
#
_cell.length_a   1.000
_cell.length_b   1.000
_cell.length_c   1.000
_cell.angle_alpha   90.00
_cell.angle_beta   90.00
_cell.angle_gamma   90.00
#
_symmetry.space_group_name_H-M   'P 1'
#
loop_
_entity.id
_entity.type
_entity.pdbx_description
1 polymer ?
#
loop_
_entity_poly.entity_id
_entity_poly.type
_entity_poly.pdbx_seq_one_letter_code
_entity_poly.pdbx_strand_id
1 'polypeptide(L)'
;MSESERDQLIMQLSEAESAAERRQAAKRLGDLRDPAAIDALVNAYLDENEDESVRRAAEQALRIYRRIQQERAAAENPLAAALEEAPKSPQRLLKPLAISLAVLIALNLLLVIIRGLSGARPIELIAVQPTPVLATSRAALIIEAQNYLDALSAEVTAFRQPLLDLQANVEALRRLPRCGNLPESRVAPRALLPEDARTQPDLASIFETLNAALTKFRALRALHAEICAQTDLAVIDQRLQPEGGPAGLVAQLDTLLNSEIGAARLALEAARAITPTPPVTLAANAPPTPTPLPPTPTPLTPDATAPFGAPIITEAPPFMPTAAVVMPTVPPIANITYQGVRLAERTRFRYRLTADYEAITPQNRTARGALSLRVLAENSPTPMGRFEIGVRDDPEVGAFRDWLPERFYQQGNAFYTALNGVFYHTGVGLPPQTLCAAEPFSPANIGALATLNVDALIGRIAPPDLLTTWRVAPPEIGKPQYRAEFVTQDAEGVQISFVATLVLALDGSIEQLTVRETRRPPPNYAKTLFRERTISYTLQAADAMINLSEVAQLLEPPCRNVTPNAP
;
A
#
# COMPACT_ATOMS: atom_id res chain seq x y z
N MET A 1 7.27 -16.27 -45.81
CA MET A 1 7.00 -17.73 -45.71
C MET A 1 7.30 -18.31 -44.32
N SER A 2 7.71 -17.53 -43.31
CA SER A 2 8.14 -18.04 -42.00
C SER A 2 7.02 -18.32 -41.00
N GLU A 3 5.89 -17.61 -41.08
CA GLU A 3 4.85 -17.66 -40.04
C GLU A 3 4.13 -19.01 -39.97
N SER A 4 3.71 -19.53 -41.14
CA SER A 4 3.08 -20.85 -41.23
C SER A 4 4.03 -22.01 -40.90
N GLU A 5 5.34 -21.84 -41.14
CA GLU A 5 6.34 -22.88 -40.82
C GLU A 5 6.65 -22.91 -39.32
N ARG A 6 6.76 -21.73 -38.70
CA ARG A 6 6.90 -21.58 -37.24
C ARG A 6 5.74 -22.25 -36.51
N ASP A 7 4.50 -21.93 -36.88
CA ASP A 7 3.32 -22.42 -36.16
C ASP A 7 3.19 -23.93 -36.26
N GLN A 8 3.52 -24.49 -37.42
CA GLN A 8 3.60 -25.94 -37.60
C GLN A 8 4.67 -26.58 -36.71
N LEU A 9 5.85 -25.95 -36.58
CA LEU A 9 6.92 -26.47 -35.73
C LEU A 9 6.61 -26.30 -34.24
N ILE A 10 5.89 -25.25 -33.83
CA ILE A 10 5.40 -25.08 -32.46
C ILE A 10 4.39 -26.20 -32.14
N MET A 11 3.42 -26.42 -33.02
CA MET A 11 2.45 -27.51 -32.88
C MET A 11 3.14 -28.87 -32.85
N GLN A 12 4.15 -29.08 -33.69
CA GLN A 12 4.92 -30.33 -33.70
C GLN A 12 5.76 -30.52 -32.42
N LEU A 13 6.24 -29.43 -31.80
CA LEU A 13 6.94 -29.51 -30.52
C LEU A 13 6.00 -29.92 -29.38
N SER A 14 4.72 -29.53 -29.42
CA SER A 14 3.77 -29.83 -28.34
C SER A 14 2.95 -31.11 -28.55
N GLU A 15 2.59 -31.44 -29.79
CA GLU A 15 1.58 -32.46 -30.10
C GLU A 15 2.15 -33.72 -30.76
N ALA A 16 3.41 -33.72 -31.21
CA ALA A 16 3.97 -34.90 -31.85
C ALA A 16 4.11 -36.05 -30.84
N GLU A 17 3.64 -37.23 -31.22
CA GLU A 17 3.70 -38.44 -30.37
C GLU A 17 5.14 -38.90 -30.13
N SER A 18 6.03 -38.69 -31.10
CA SER A 18 7.43 -39.12 -31.06
C SER A 18 8.36 -38.06 -30.48
N ALA A 19 9.12 -38.44 -29.46
CA ALA A 19 10.20 -37.65 -28.89
C ALA A 19 11.23 -37.18 -29.94
N ALA A 20 11.48 -38.01 -30.97
CA ALA A 20 12.42 -37.67 -32.02
C ALA A 20 11.92 -36.50 -32.89
N GLU A 21 10.61 -36.42 -33.12
CA GLU A 21 9.95 -35.36 -33.88
C GLU A 21 9.89 -34.07 -33.07
N ARG A 22 9.50 -34.12 -31.79
CA ARG A 22 9.54 -32.97 -30.86
C ARG A 22 10.95 -32.39 -30.77
N ARG A 23 11.97 -33.25 -30.64
CA ARG A 23 13.38 -32.83 -30.62
C ARG A 23 13.79 -32.14 -31.93
N GLN A 24 13.35 -32.66 -33.07
CA GLN A 24 13.66 -32.07 -34.37
C GLN A 24 12.95 -30.73 -34.55
N ALA A 25 11.71 -30.60 -34.07
CA ALA A 25 10.98 -29.35 -34.05
C ALA A 25 11.70 -28.30 -33.18
N ALA A 26 12.13 -28.65 -31.96
CA ALA A 26 12.89 -27.76 -31.09
C ALA A 26 14.17 -27.22 -31.74
N LYS A 27 14.92 -28.08 -32.44
CA LYS A 27 16.12 -27.66 -33.18
C LYS A 27 15.79 -26.69 -34.32
N ARG A 28 14.78 -27.03 -35.13
CA ARG A 28 14.35 -26.20 -36.27
C ARG A 28 13.81 -24.85 -35.82
N LEU A 29 13.11 -24.78 -34.69
CA LEU A 29 12.68 -23.52 -34.10
C LEU A 29 13.89 -22.66 -33.71
N GLY A 30 14.92 -23.25 -33.10
CA GLY A 30 16.19 -22.55 -32.83
C GLY A 30 16.91 -22.03 -34.08
N ASP A 31 16.87 -22.79 -35.18
CA ASP A 31 17.46 -22.39 -36.46
C ASP A 31 16.64 -21.31 -37.17
N LEU A 32 15.31 -21.32 -37.00
CA LEU A 32 14.39 -20.31 -37.54
C LEU A 32 14.62 -18.94 -36.89
N ARG A 33 15.15 -18.92 -35.65
CA ARG A 33 15.53 -17.71 -34.90
C ARG A 33 14.39 -16.69 -34.75
N ASP A 34 13.15 -17.15 -34.81
CA ASP A 34 11.95 -16.34 -34.61
C ASP A 34 11.60 -16.28 -33.12
N PRO A 35 11.65 -15.09 -32.47
CA PRO A 35 11.42 -14.98 -31.03
C PRO A 35 10.03 -15.42 -30.58
N ALA A 36 9.04 -15.52 -31.48
CA ALA A 36 7.71 -16.03 -31.15
C ALA A 36 7.70 -17.52 -30.73
N ALA A 37 8.79 -18.27 -31.01
CA ALA A 37 8.92 -19.66 -30.60
C ALA A 37 9.51 -19.86 -29.18
N ILE A 38 9.93 -18.78 -28.51
CA ILE A 38 10.61 -18.86 -27.21
C ILE A 38 9.73 -19.50 -26.15
N ASP A 39 8.45 -19.13 -26.06
CA ASP A 39 7.55 -19.64 -25.04
C ASP A 39 7.33 -21.16 -25.18
N ALA A 40 7.18 -21.65 -26.41
CA ALA A 40 7.06 -23.09 -26.69
C ALA A 40 8.34 -23.85 -26.30
N LEU A 41 9.51 -23.27 -26.57
CA LEU A 41 10.80 -23.86 -26.20
C LEU A 41 11.05 -23.83 -24.68
N VAL A 42 10.61 -22.79 -23.98
CA VAL A 42 10.69 -22.70 -22.51
C VAL A 42 9.81 -23.78 -21.87
N ASN A 43 8.58 -23.94 -22.36
CA ASN A 43 7.68 -24.98 -21.88
C ASN A 43 8.28 -26.38 -22.06
N ALA A 44 8.83 -26.68 -23.25
CA ALA A 44 9.51 -27.95 -23.51
C ALA A 44 10.80 -28.16 -22.68
N TYR A 45 11.46 -27.09 -22.22
CA TYR A 45 12.64 -27.20 -21.35
C TYR A 45 12.28 -27.43 -19.88
N LEU A 46 11.22 -26.79 -19.41
CA LEU A 46 10.75 -26.82 -18.03
C LEU A 46 9.86 -28.02 -17.70
N ASP A 47 9.28 -28.68 -18.70
CA ASP A 47 8.49 -29.89 -18.46
C ASP A 47 9.37 -31.05 -17.95
N GLU A 48 9.11 -31.48 -16.71
CA GLU A 48 9.84 -32.57 -16.05
C GLU A 48 9.49 -33.95 -16.63
N ASN A 49 8.35 -34.08 -17.30
CA ASN A 49 7.90 -35.32 -17.95
C ASN A 49 8.39 -35.44 -19.40
N GLU A 50 9.05 -34.40 -19.93
CA GLU A 50 9.55 -34.38 -21.30
C GLU A 50 10.87 -35.15 -21.43
N ASP A 51 11.09 -35.72 -22.61
CA ASP A 51 12.29 -36.49 -22.89
C ASP A 51 13.56 -35.64 -22.77
N GLU A 52 14.58 -36.16 -22.10
CA GLU A 52 15.85 -35.46 -21.84
C GLU A 52 16.50 -34.94 -23.14
N SER A 53 16.33 -35.69 -24.24
CA SER A 53 16.86 -35.31 -25.54
C SER A 53 16.12 -34.12 -26.18
N VAL A 54 14.83 -33.95 -25.89
CA VAL A 54 14.00 -32.81 -26.33
C VAL A 54 14.35 -31.59 -25.48
N ARG A 55 14.45 -31.75 -24.15
CA ARG A 55 14.86 -30.69 -23.22
C ARG A 55 16.22 -30.10 -23.57
N ARG A 56 17.21 -30.94 -23.89
CA ARG A 56 18.54 -30.48 -24.35
C ARG A 56 18.48 -29.74 -25.69
N ALA A 57 17.60 -30.14 -26.60
CA ALA A 57 17.41 -29.43 -27.86
C ALA A 57 16.75 -28.05 -27.65
N ALA A 58 15.76 -27.98 -26.76
CA ALA A 58 15.13 -26.73 -26.36
C ALA A 58 16.11 -25.78 -25.67
N GLU A 59 16.96 -26.29 -24.76
CA GLU A 59 18.03 -25.52 -24.13
C GLU A 59 19.01 -24.93 -25.15
N GLN A 60 19.43 -25.74 -26.14
CA GLN A 60 20.32 -25.29 -27.20
C GLN A 60 19.68 -24.18 -28.04
N ALA A 61 18.39 -24.32 -28.40
CA ALA A 61 17.65 -23.30 -29.11
C ALA A 61 17.56 -22.00 -28.30
N LEU A 62 17.19 -22.07 -27.02
CA LEU A 62 17.12 -20.90 -26.12
C LEU A 62 18.47 -20.18 -25.95
N ARG A 63 19.59 -20.92 -25.96
CA ARG A 63 20.94 -20.31 -25.98
C ARG A 63 21.22 -19.52 -27.25
N ILE A 64 20.72 -19.97 -28.41
CA ILE A 64 20.81 -19.23 -29.67
C ILE A 64 20.03 -17.92 -29.57
N TYR A 65 18.81 -17.96 -29.04
CA TYR A 65 18.00 -16.75 -28.83
C TYR A 65 18.66 -15.75 -27.88
N ARG A 66 19.22 -16.22 -26.75
CA ARG A 66 19.97 -15.35 -25.83
C ARG A 66 21.12 -14.64 -26.54
N ARG A 67 21.87 -15.35 -27.39
CA ARG A 67 22.98 -14.75 -28.15
C ARG A 67 22.49 -13.67 -29.12
N ILE A 68 21.38 -13.92 -29.83
CA ILE A 68 20.80 -12.94 -30.75
C ILE A 68 20.31 -11.70 -30.01
N GLN A 69 19.70 -11.86 -28.83
CA GLN A 69 19.27 -10.74 -28.01
C GLN A 69 20.47 -9.94 -27.47
N GLN A 70 21.56 -10.61 -27.10
CA GLN A 70 22.80 -9.93 -26.71
C GLN A 70 23.44 -9.16 -27.88
N GLU A 71 23.46 -9.74 -29.08
CA GLU A 71 23.96 -9.08 -30.29
C GLU A 71 23.11 -7.86 -30.68
N ARG A 72 21.78 -7.94 -30.53
CA ARG A 72 20.86 -6.81 -30.76
C ARG A 72 21.01 -5.71 -29.71
N ALA A 73 21.07 -6.09 -28.43
CA ALA A 73 21.32 -5.15 -27.34
C ALA A 73 22.67 -4.43 -27.50
N ALA A 74 23.70 -5.15 -27.98
CA ALA A 74 25.01 -4.58 -28.30
C ALA A 74 24.99 -3.63 -29.51
N ALA A 75 24.13 -3.89 -30.51
CA ALA A 75 23.95 -3.02 -31.67
C ALA A 75 23.16 -1.74 -31.34
N GLU A 76 22.19 -1.81 -30.42
CA GLU A 76 21.36 -0.67 -29.99
C GLU A 76 22.10 0.26 -29.02
N ASN A 77 23.08 -0.24 -28.27
CA ASN A 77 23.91 0.57 -27.39
C ASN A 77 25.39 0.14 -27.43
N PRO A 78 26.16 0.61 -28.44
CA PRO A 78 27.56 0.21 -28.60
C PRO A 78 28.46 0.68 -27.44
N LEU A 79 28.03 1.71 -26.69
CA LEU A 79 28.76 2.21 -25.52
C LEU A 79 28.64 1.27 -24.31
N ALA A 80 27.48 0.60 -24.15
CA ALA A 80 27.27 -0.41 -23.10
C ALA A 80 27.99 -1.73 -23.43
N ALA A 81 27.99 -2.15 -24.69
CA ALA A 81 28.77 -3.30 -25.15
C ALA A 81 30.29 -3.07 -25.05
N ALA A 82 30.76 -1.85 -25.32
CA ALA A 82 32.17 -1.47 -25.15
C ALA A 82 32.63 -1.41 -23.68
N LEU A 83 31.68 -1.28 -22.73
CA LEU A 83 31.96 -1.34 -21.29
C LEU A 83 32.00 -2.78 -20.77
N GLU A 84 31.31 -3.73 -21.41
CA GLU A 84 31.42 -5.16 -21.10
C GLU A 84 32.59 -5.85 -21.85
N GLU A 85 32.97 -5.36 -23.03
CA GLU A 85 34.18 -5.81 -23.75
C GLU A 85 35.44 -5.06 -23.26
N ALA A 86 35.69 -5.08 -21.95
CA ALA A 86 37.03 -4.85 -21.42
C ALA A 86 37.92 -6.08 -21.71
N PRO A 87 39.22 -5.89 -21.99
CA PRO A 87 39.93 -6.68 -22.98
C PRO A 87 40.22 -8.11 -22.54
N LYS A 88 40.20 -9.02 -23.52
CA LYS A 88 40.80 -10.37 -23.48
C LYS A 88 42.29 -10.32 -23.14
N SER A 89 42.66 -10.11 -21.87
CA SER A 89 44.00 -10.44 -21.33
C SER A 89 44.03 -10.41 -19.78
N PRO A 90 43.84 -11.54 -19.08
CA PRO A 90 43.79 -11.58 -17.62
C PRO A 90 45.19 -11.69 -16.98
N GLN A 91 46.21 -10.98 -17.48
CA GLN A 91 47.60 -11.19 -17.02
C GLN A 91 48.27 -9.98 -16.35
N ARG A 92 47.73 -8.77 -16.45
CA ARG A 92 48.43 -7.57 -15.92
C ARG A 92 47.85 -6.98 -14.63
N LEU A 93 46.60 -7.30 -14.26
CA LEU A 93 45.99 -6.78 -13.02
C LEU A 93 46.05 -7.73 -11.81
N LEU A 94 46.31 -9.02 -12.02
CA LEU A 94 46.36 -10.00 -10.92
C LEU A 94 47.60 -9.85 -10.03
N LYS A 95 48.72 -9.35 -10.56
CA LYS A 95 49.98 -9.24 -9.80
C LYS A 95 49.92 -8.25 -8.63
N PRO A 96 49.44 -6.99 -8.78
CA PRO A 96 49.35 -6.09 -7.63
C PRO A 96 48.32 -6.56 -6.59
N LEU A 97 47.25 -7.22 -7.03
CA LEU A 97 46.19 -7.75 -6.16
C LEU A 97 46.63 -9.02 -5.41
N ALA A 98 47.43 -9.89 -6.04
CA ALA A 98 48.04 -11.03 -5.37
C ALA A 98 49.13 -10.59 -4.38
N ILE A 99 49.89 -9.54 -4.70
CA ILE A 99 50.88 -8.96 -3.77
C ILE A 99 50.17 -8.34 -2.56
N SER A 100 49.08 -7.58 -2.76
CA SER A 100 48.35 -6.99 -1.63
C SER A 100 47.71 -8.07 -0.73
N LEU A 101 47.15 -9.13 -1.33
CA LEU A 101 46.62 -10.27 -0.58
C LEU A 101 47.72 -11.01 0.19
N ALA A 102 48.89 -11.25 -0.42
CA ALA A 102 50.01 -11.89 0.24
C ALA A 102 50.56 -11.06 1.41
N VAL A 103 50.62 -9.73 1.26
CA VAL A 103 51.01 -8.80 2.33
C VAL A 103 50.00 -8.85 3.49
N LEU A 104 48.70 -8.87 3.20
CA LEU A 104 47.64 -8.99 4.21
C LEU A 104 47.70 -10.32 4.97
N ILE A 105 47.96 -11.42 4.27
CA ILE A 105 48.13 -12.75 4.88
C ILE A 105 49.38 -12.76 5.76
N ALA A 106 50.52 -12.22 5.28
CA ALA A 106 51.74 -12.15 6.06
C ALA A 106 51.59 -11.26 7.32
N LEU A 107 50.87 -10.14 7.21
CA LEU A 107 50.61 -9.25 8.34
C LEU A 107 49.71 -9.92 9.39
N ASN A 108 48.68 -10.66 8.97
CA ASN A 108 47.85 -11.45 9.88
C ASN A 108 48.65 -12.58 10.55
N LEU A 109 49.54 -13.25 9.82
CA LEU A 109 50.41 -14.28 10.37
C LEU A 109 51.37 -13.70 11.42
N LEU A 110 51.95 -12.53 11.14
CA LEU A 110 52.82 -11.80 12.07
C LEU A 110 52.07 -11.40 13.34
N LEU A 111 50.83 -10.92 13.23
CA LEU A 111 49.99 -10.59 14.38
C LEU A 111 49.65 -11.83 15.23
N VAL A 112 49.45 -12.99 14.61
CA VAL A 112 49.23 -14.26 15.32
C VAL A 112 50.50 -14.69 16.08
N ILE A 113 51.68 -14.54 15.47
CA ILE A 113 52.97 -14.87 16.12
C ILE A 113 53.26 -13.92 17.29
N ILE A 114 53.02 -12.61 17.11
CA ILE A 114 53.17 -11.61 18.18
C ILE A 114 52.23 -11.93 19.35
N ARG A 115 50.97 -12.32 19.06
CA ARG A 115 50.00 -12.73 20.09
C ARG A 115 50.37 -14.04 20.79
N GLY A 116 51.00 -14.98 20.08
CA GLY A 116 51.51 -16.22 20.66
C GLY A 116 52.69 -16.00 21.62
N LEU A 117 53.55 -15.01 21.33
CA LEU A 117 54.69 -14.64 22.18
C LEU A 117 54.29 -13.81 23.41
N SER A 118 53.16 -13.09 23.36
CA SER A 118 52.70 -12.22 24.46
C SER A 118 51.90 -12.93 25.56
N GLY A 119 51.75 -14.26 25.52
CA GLY A 119 51.10 -15.05 26.58
C GLY A 119 49.63 -14.69 26.88
N ALA A 120 48.97 -13.96 25.98
CA ALA A 120 47.58 -13.56 26.14
C ALA A 120 46.65 -14.72 25.75
N ARG A 121 45.86 -15.21 26.71
CA ARG A 121 44.85 -16.26 26.44
C ARG A 121 43.84 -15.76 25.40
N PRO A 122 43.42 -16.61 24.44
CA PRO A 122 42.45 -16.22 23.44
C PRO A 122 41.12 -15.88 24.12
N ILE A 123 40.63 -14.66 23.89
CA ILE A 123 39.22 -14.32 24.10
C ILE A 123 38.45 -15.19 23.10
N GLU A 124 37.52 -16.00 23.60
CA GLU A 124 36.58 -16.76 22.77
C GLU A 124 35.90 -15.77 21.81
N LEU A 125 36.23 -15.89 20.53
CA LEU A 125 35.50 -15.22 19.47
C LEU A 125 34.10 -15.83 19.50
N ILE A 126 33.16 -15.13 20.12
CA ILE A 126 31.73 -15.41 19.96
C ILE A 126 31.48 -15.37 18.47
N ALA A 127 31.28 -16.54 17.86
CA ALA A 127 30.70 -16.64 16.55
C ALA A 127 29.34 -15.95 16.65
N VAL A 128 29.27 -14.71 16.18
CA VAL A 128 28.01 -14.00 15.98
C VAL A 128 27.26 -14.86 14.97
N GLN A 129 26.38 -15.71 15.48
CA GLN A 129 25.44 -16.42 14.63
C GLN A 129 24.67 -15.36 13.86
N PRO A 130 24.47 -15.51 12.53
CA PRO A 130 23.64 -14.58 11.79
C PRO A 130 22.28 -14.53 12.49
N THR A 131 21.92 -13.36 12.98
CA THR A 131 20.60 -13.13 13.55
C THR A 131 19.57 -13.59 12.51
N PRO A 132 18.65 -14.51 12.86
CA PRO A 132 17.65 -14.96 11.90
C PRO A 132 16.86 -13.74 11.43
N VAL A 133 16.93 -13.43 10.14
CA VAL A 133 16.12 -12.37 9.53
C VAL A 133 14.69 -12.87 9.57
N LEU A 134 13.89 -12.28 10.45
CA LEU A 134 12.50 -12.67 10.63
C LEU A 134 11.71 -12.19 9.40
N ALA A 135 10.94 -13.10 8.79
CA ALA A 135 10.09 -12.78 7.66
C ALA A 135 9.11 -11.65 8.01
N THR A 136 8.91 -10.73 7.07
CA THR A 136 7.95 -9.64 7.16
C THR A 136 6.54 -10.23 7.30
N SER A 137 5.71 -9.64 8.18
CA SER A 137 4.37 -10.15 8.38
C SER A 137 3.54 -10.06 7.10
N ARG A 138 2.71 -11.07 6.84
CA ARG A 138 1.84 -11.12 5.66
C ARG A 138 0.95 -9.88 5.50
N ALA A 139 0.42 -9.38 6.61
CA ALA A 139 -0.38 -8.15 6.59
C ALA A 139 0.42 -6.94 6.12
N ALA A 140 1.68 -6.80 6.54
CA ALA A 140 2.56 -5.71 6.09
C ALA A 140 2.85 -5.82 4.59
N LEU A 141 3.15 -7.02 4.08
CA LEU A 141 3.40 -7.24 2.65
C LEU A 141 2.15 -6.99 1.78
N ILE A 142 0.95 -7.32 2.28
CA ILE A 142 -0.31 -6.99 1.59
C ILE A 142 -0.49 -5.46 1.47
N ILE A 143 -0.23 -4.71 2.54
CA ILE A 143 -0.32 -3.24 2.54
C ILE A 143 0.69 -2.66 1.56
N GLU A 144 1.91 -3.19 1.57
CA GLU A 144 2.97 -2.76 0.67
C GLU A 144 2.63 -3.03 -0.80
N ALA A 145 2.09 -4.21 -1.10
CA ALA A 145 1.62 -4.56 -2.46
C ALA A 145 0.49 -3.63 -2.91
N GLN A 146 -0.44 -3.29 -2.00
CA GLN A 146 -1.52 -2.34 -2.30
C GLN A 146 -0.98 -0.96 -2.65
N ASN A 147 -0.07 -0.41 -1.83
CA ASN A 147 0.52 0.90 -2.06
C ASN A 147 1.28 0.95 -3.39
N TYR A 148 2.00 -0.12 -3.73
CA TYR A 148 2.70 -0.23 -5.01
C TYR A 148 1.70 -0.25 -6.19
N LEU A 149 0.64 -1.06 -6.08
CA LEU A 149 -0.41 -1.14 -7.10
C LEU A 149 -1.08 0.22 -7.34
N ASP A 150 -1.46 0.92 -6.27
CA ASP A 150 -2.16 2.21 -6.37
C ASP A 150 -1.26 3.28 -6.98
N ALA A 151 0.02 3.34 -6.57
CA ALA A 151 0.98 4.27 -7.13
C ALA A 151 1.23 4.02 -8.63
N LEU A 152 1.43 2.76 -9.02
CA LEU A 152 1.63 2.38 -10.42
C LEU A 152 0.38 2.66 -11.26
N SER A 153 -0.80 2.27 -10.78
CA SER A 153 -2.08 2.50 -11.46
C SER A 153 -2.35 3.99 -11.69
N ALA A 154 -2.02 4.85 -10.72
CA ALA A 154 -2.18 6.29 -10.83
C ALA A 154 -1.26 6.88 -11.91
N GLU A 155 0.02 6.49 -11.94
CA GLU A 155 0.96 6.97 -12.97
C GLU A 155 0.58 6.51 -14.38
N VAL A 156 0.19 5.25 -14.54
CA VAL A 156 -0.25 4.68 -15.83
C VAL A 156 -1.48 5.42 -16.34
N THR A 157 -2.47 5.66 -15.47
CA THR A 157 -3.70 6.39 -15.84
C THR A 157 -3.41 7.84 -16.24
N ALA A 158 -2.53 8.52 -15.50
CA ALA A 158 -2.14 9.90 -15.81
C ALA A 158 -1.38 10.00 -17.16
N PHE A 159 -0.63 8.96 -17.53
CA PHE A 159 0.13 8.93 -18.79
C PHE A 159 -0.74 8.73 -20.04
N ARG A 160 -2.02 8.35 -19.87
CA ARG A 160 -2.94 8.12 -20.99
C ARG A 160 -3.20 9.37 -21.83
N GLN A 161 -3.34 10.52 -21.18
CA GLN A 161 -3.61 11.80 -21.89
C GLN A 161 -2.47 12.20 -22.83
N PRO A 162 -1.18 12.21 -22.39
CA PRO A 162 -0.06 12.42 -23.30
C PRO A 162 -0.04 11.54 -24.56
N LEU A 163 -0.41 10.25 -24.43
CA LEU A 163 -0.49 9.36 -25.60
C LEU A 163 -1.66 9.72 -26.53
N LEU A 164 -2.81 10.11 -26.00
CA LEU A 164 -3.94 10.58 -26.81
C LEU A 164 -3.61 11.87 -27.55
N ASP A 165 -2.92 12.81 -26.89
CA ASP A 165 -2.43 14.04 -27.53
C ASP A 165 -1.43 13.72 -28.65
N LEU A 166 -0.50 12.78 -28.41
CA LEU A 166 0.42 12.30 -29.42
C LEU A 166 -0.33 11.71 -30.63
N GLN A 167 -1.31 10.83 -30.37
CA GLN A 167 -2.15 10.24 -31.40
C GLN A 167 -2.88 11.31 -32.23
N ALA A 168 -3.53 12.27 -31.58
CA ALA A 168 -4.24 13.35 -32.26
C ALA A 168 -3.30 14.19 -33.15
N ASN A 169 -2.09 14.49 -32.69
CA ASN A 169 -1.13 15.29 -33.45
C ASN A 169 -0.55 14.55 -34.67
N VAL A 170 -0.21 13.27 -34.51
CA VAL A 170 0.42 12.48 -35.56
C VAL A 170 -0.62 12.00 -36.59
N GLU A 171 -1.72 11.38 -36.15
CA GLU A 171 -2.73 10.83 -37.07
C GLU A 171 -3.63 11.91 -37.68
N ALA A 172 -4.19 12.81 -36.86
CA ALA A 172 -5.23 13.71 -37.34
C ALA A 172 -4.66 14.99 -37.96
N LEU A 173 -3.54 15.51 -37.44
CA LEU A 173 -2.97 16.78 -37.88
C LEU A 173 -1.76 16.62 -38.81
N ARG A 174 -1.14 15.43 -38.87
CA ARG A 174 0.16 15.19 -39.54
C ARG A 174 1.19 16.26 -39.19
N ARG A 175 1.28 16.61 -37.92
CA ARG A 175 2.20 17.63 -37.39
C ARG A 175 3.15 17.02 -36.39
N LEU A 176 4.31 17.64 -36.26
CA LEU A 176 5.23 17.32 -35.16
C LEU A 176 4.50 17.51 -33.82
N PRO A 177 4.58 16.51 -32.93
CA PRO A 177 3.87 16.57 -31.66
C PRO A 177 4.46 17.66 -30.77
N ARG A 178 3.58 18.44 -30.12
CA ARG A 178 3.99 19.39 -29.08
C ARG A 178 3.93 18.68 -27.74
N CYS A 179 4.97 17.92 -27.43
CA CYS A 179 5.03 17.21 -26.17
C CYS A 179 5.38 18.14 -25.01
N GLY A 180 4.62 18.05 -23.92
CA GLY A 180 5.03 18.61 -22.64
C GLY A 180 6.16 17.79 -22.02
N ASN A 181 6.94 18.41 -21.15
CA ASN A 181 7.91 17.68 -20.33
C ASN A 181 7.15 16.72 -19.40
N LEU A 182 7.43 15.43 -19.53
CA LEU A 182 6.88 14.40 -18.65
C LEU A 182 7.70 14.34 -17.36
N PRO A 183 7.07 14.39 -16.18
CA PRO A 183 7.78 14.21 -14.91
C PRO A 183 8.32 12.77 -14.81
N GLU A 184 9.51 12.56 -14.26
CA GLU A 184 10.07 11.21 -14.05
C GLU A 184 9.10 10.30 -13.28
N SER A 185 9.12 9.00 -13.58
CA SER A 185 8.33 8.00 -12.85
C SER A 185 8.82 7.93 -11.41
N ARG A 186 7.91 8.11 -10.45
CA ARG A 186 8.21 8.12 -9.02
C ARG A 186 8.14 6.71 -8.43
N VAL A 187 7.59 5.77 -9.17
CA VAL A 187 7.44 4.37 -8.76
C VAL A 187 8.74 3.61 -9.02
N ALA A 188 9.31 3.04 -7.96
CA ALA A 188 10.51 2.20 -8.02
C ALA A 188 10.14 0.71 -7.99
N PRO A 189 10.91 -0.17 -8.67
CA PRO A 189 10.69 -1.60 -8.59
C PRO A 189 10.91 -2.08 -7.15
N ARG A 190 10.09 -3.05 -6.74
CA ARG A 190 10.12 -3.58 -5.38
C ARG A 190 10.42 -5.07 -5.37
N ALA A 191 11.58 -5.44 -4.85
CA ALA A 191 11.97 -6.83 -4.64
C ALA A 191 11.72 -7.23 -3.18
N LEU A 192 11.08 -8.38 -2.98
CA LEU A 192 10.92 -8.99 -1.65
C LEU A 192 12.23 -9.59 -1.15
N LEU A 193 12.37 -9.70 0.17
CA LEU A 193 13.45 -10.47 0.77
C LEU A 193 13.32 -11.95 0.37
N PRO A 194 14.42 -12.71 0.23
CA PRO A 194 14.36 -14.13 -0.11
C PRO A 194 13.48 -14.96 0.84
N GLU A 195 13.53 -14.65 2.13
CA GLU A 195 12.70 -15.26 3.17
C GLU A 195 11.21 -14.96 2.99
N ASP A 196 10.86 -13.73 2.61
CA ASP A 196 9.48 -13.31 2.35
C ASP A 196 8.93 -13.99 1.09
N ALA A 197 9.74 -14.03 0.03
CA ALA A 197 9.37 -14.71 -1.21
C ALA A 197 9.17 -16.21 -1.01
N ARG A 198 10.00 -16.84 -0.15
CA ARG A 198 9.86 -18.27 0.18
C ARG A 198 8.63 -18.55 1.04
N THR A 199 8.33 -17.68 2.00
CA THR A 199 7.22 -17.91 2.95
C THR A 199 5.86 -17.48 2.38
N GLN A 200 5.84 -16.58 1.39
CA GLN A 200 4.62 -15.96 0.84
C GLN A 200 4.70 -15.91 -0.70
N PRO A 201 4.68 -17.08 -1.37
CA PRO A 201 4.88 -17.16 -2.82
C PRO A 201 3.78 -16.48 -3.63
N ASP A 202 2.58 -16.40 -3.08
CA ASP A 202 1.44 -15.71 -3.70
C ASP A 202 1.67 -14.19 -3.78
N LEU A 203 2.15 -13.58 -2.69
CA LEU A 203 2.54 -12.17 -2.69
C LEU A 203 3.76 -11.92 -3.55
N ALA A 204 4.74 -12.83 -3.57
CA ALA A 204 5.90 -12.73 -4.45
C ALA A 204 5.50 -12.62 -5.92
N SER A 205 4.58 -13.47 -6.38
CA SER A 205 4.02 -13.43 -7.74
C SER A 205 3.33 -12.09 -8.05
N ILE A 206 2.62 -11.49 -7.08
CA ILE A 206 2.00 -10.16 -7.24
C ILE A 206 3.08 -9.09 -7.44
N PHE A 207 4.13 -9.07 -6.63
CA PHE A 207 5.22 -8.09 -6.79
C PHE A 207 5.98 -8.28 -8.10
N GLU A 208 6.21 -9.51 -8.55
CA GLU A 208 6.80 -9.81 -9.86
C GLU A 208 5.94 -9.28 -11.00
N THR A 209 4.62 -9.50 -10.94
CA THR A 209 3.66 -8.99 -11.93
C THR A 209 3.69 -7.46 -11.99
N LEU A 210 3.68 -6.78 -10.83
CA LEU A 210 3.75 -5.32 -10.77
C LEU A 210 5.10 -4.78 -11.29
N ASN A 211 6.22 -5.45 -11.02
CA ASN A 211 7.54 -5.06 -11.54
C ASN A 211 7.62 -5.25 -13.06
N ALA A 212 7.03 -6.32 -13.60
CA ALA A 212 6.95 -6.54 -15.04
C ALA A 212 6.11 -5.44 -15.71
N ALA A 213 4.96 -5.09 -15.12
CA ALA A 213 4.11 -4.01 -15.61
C ALA A 213 4.83 -2.65 -15.58
N LEU A 214 5.55 -2.34 -14.48
CA LEU A 214 6.36 -1.12 -14.38
C LEU A 214 7.43 -1.05 -15.48
N THR A 215 8.06 -2.17 -15.81
CA THR A 215 9.10 -2.24 -16.85
C THR A 215 8.52 -1.89 -18.23
N LYS A 216 7.38 -2.49 -18.59
CA LYS A 216 6.65 -2.17 -19.83
C LYS A 216 6.19 -0.72 -19.87
N PHE A 217 5.67 -0.21 -18.76
CA PHE A 217 5.28 1.20 -18.65
C PHE A 217 6.45 2.15 -18.88
N ARG A 218 7.62 1.87 -18.30
CA ARG A 218 8.84 2.68 -18.52
C ARG A 218 9.31 2.64 -19.97
N ALA A 219 9.18 1.50 -20.64
CA ALA A 219 9.48 1.38 -22.07
C ALA A 219 8.56 2.29 -22.92
N LEU A 220 7.24 2.28 -22.67
CA LEU A 220 6.29 3.17 -23.34
C LEU A 220 6.62 4.65 -23.12
N ARG A 221 7.00 5.02 -21.90
CA ARG A 221 7.40 6.40 -21.57
C ARG A 221 8.68 6.81 -22.28
N ALA A 222 9.67 5.93 -22.36
CA ALA A 222 10.92 6.17 -23.07
C ALA A 222 10.67 6.36 -24.56
N LEU A 223 9.83 5.50 -25.17
CA LEU A 223 9.44 5.62 -26.56
C LEU A 223 8.71 6.93 -26.85
N HIS A 224 7.77 7.33 -26.00
CA HIS A 224 7.12 8.64 -26.13
C HIS A 224 8.16 9.78 -26.06
N ALA A 225 9.10 9.75 -25.12
CA ALA A 225 10.15 10.77 -25.02
C ALA A 225 11.04 10.80 -26.28
N GLU A 226 11.37 9.63 -26.84
CA GLU A 226 12.11 9.51 -28.10
C GLU A 226 11.35 10.18 -29.26
N ILE A 227 10.07 9.85 -29.43
CA ILE A 227 9.20 10.43 -30.47
C ILE A 227 9.10 11.95 -30.33
N CYS A 228 8.97 12.44 -29.10
CA CYS A 228 8.87 13.87 -28.81
C CYS A 228 10.15 14.65 -29.06
N ALA A 229 11.30 13.98 -29.10
CA ALA A 229 12.58 14.60 -29.43
C ALA A 229 12.84 14.65 -30.95
N GLN A 230 12.06 13.92 -31.76
CA GLN A 230 12.23 13.89 -33.21
C GLN A 230 11.68 15.13 -33.90
N THR A 231 12.39 15.58 -34.93
CA THR A 231 12.00 16.72 -35.77
C THR A 231 11.49 16.30 -37.16
N ASP A 232 11.50 15.01 -37.47
CA ASP A 232 11.07 14.45 -38.76
C ASP A 232 9.90 13.47 -38.57
N LEU A 233 8.79 13.77 -39.23
CA LEU A 233 7.58 12.95 -39.21
C LEU A 233 7.81 11.55 -39.81
N ALA A 234 8.66 11.41 -40.83
CA ALA A 234 8.92 10.11 -41.44
C ALA A 234 9.63 9.16 -40.47
N VAL A 235 10.54 9.69 -39.64
CA VAL A 235 11.23 8.93 -38.60
C VAL A 235 10.26 8.53 -37.48
N ILE A 236 9.35 9.42 -37.10
CA ILE A 236 8.29 9.14 -36.12
C ILE A 236 7.40 8.00 -36.61
N ASP A 237 6.92 8.07 -37.86
CA ASP A 237 6.07 7.03 -38.45
C ASP A 237 6.80 5.68 -38.52
N GLN A 238 8.06 5.67 -38.96
CA GLN A 238 8.87 4.45 -39.03
C GLN A 238 9.07 3.83 -37.64
N ARG A 239 9.26 4.65 -36.60
CA ARG A 239 9.45 4.19 -35.23
C ARG A 239 8.17 3.67 -34.59
N LEU A 240 7.02 4.24 -34.95
CA LEU A 240 5.71 3.86 -34.44
C LEU A 240 5.09 2.66 -35.17
N GLN A 241 5.48 2.37 -36.41
CA GLN A 241 5.00 1.21 -37.16
C GLN A 241 5.04 -0.13 -36.41
N PRO A 242 6.17 -0.54 -35.76
CA PRO A 242 6.21 -1.81 -35.04
C PRO A 242 5.23 -1.88 -33.87
N GLU A 243 4.85 -0.73 -33.30
CA GLU A 243 3.95 -0.66 -32.15
C GLU A 243 2.47 -0.56 -32.54
N GLY A 244 2.16 -0.58 -33.85
CA GLY A 244 0.80 -0.38 -34.37
C GLY A 244 0.39 1.09 -34.51
N GLY A 245 1.36 1.99 -34.65
CA GLY A 245 1.11 3.43 -34.71
C GLY A 245 0.86 4.07 -33.34
N PRO A 246 0.48 5.36 -33.29
CA PRO A 246 0.11 6.03 -32.05
C PRO A 246 -1.08 5.34 -31.35
N ALA A 247 -2.07 4.88 -32.11
CA ALA A 247 -3.21 4.12 -31.57
C ALA A 247 -2.76 2.82 -30.88
N GLY A 248 -1.74 2.15 -31.42
CA GLY A 248 -1.17 0.95 -30.84
C GLY A 248 -0.52 1.19 -29.48
N LEU A 249 0.13 2.34 -29.26
CA LEU A 249 0.67 2.72 -27.95
C LEU A 249 -0.44 2.90 -26.89
N VAL A 250 -1.57 3.51 -27.27
CA VAL A 250 -2.73 3.65 -26.38
C VAL A 250 -3.30 2.27 -26.06
N ALA A 251 -3.42 1.39 -27.06
CA ALA A 251 -3.87 0.03 -26.86
C ALA A 251 -2.95 -0.77 -25.93
N GLN A 252 -1.63 -0.62 -26.05
CA GLN A 252 -0.66 -1.25 -25.14
C GLN A 252 -0.79 -0.73 -23.70
N LEU A 253 -0.97 0.59 -23.52
CA LEU A 253 -1.18 1.18 -22.20
C LEU A 253 -2.50 0.69 -21.56
N ASP A 254 -3.58 0.65 -22.35
CA ASP A 254 -4.88 0.14 -21.89
C ASP A 254 -4.81 -1.37 -21.60
N THR A 255 -4.03 -2.14 -22.36
CA THR A 255 -3.76 -3.56 -22.07
C THR A 255 -3.01 -3.72 -20.74
N LEU A 256 -1.98 -2.91 -20.50
CA LEU A 256 -1.24 -2.91 -19.23
C LEU A 256 -2.14 -2.64 -18.02
N LEU A 257 -3.02 -1.64 -18.14
CA LEU A 257 -3.93 -1.24 -17.08
C LEU A 257 -5.00 -2.31 -16.79
N ASN A 258 -5.62 -2.85 -17.84
CA ASN A 258 -6.76 -3.76 -17.70
C ASN A 258 -6.34 -5.20 -17.46
N SER A 259 -5.22 -5.65 -18.03
CA SER A 259 -4.74 -7.03 -17.92
C SER A 259 -3.78 -7.19 -16.76
N GLU A 260 -2.61 -6.55 -16.79
CA GLU A 260 -1.54 -6.83 -15.83
C GLU A 260 -1.84 -6.20 -14.46
N ILE A 261 -2.16 -4.91 -14.43
CA ILE A 261 -2.53 -4.21 -13.18
C ILE A 261 -3.88 -4.74 -12.64
N GLY A 262 -4.83 -5.04 -13.54
CA GLY A 262 -6.09 -5.68 -13.20
C GLY A 262 -5.91 -7.06 -12.56
N ALA A 263 -5.07 -7.93 -13.15
CA ALA A 263 -4.77 -9.25 -12.61
C ALA A 263 -4.05 -9.15 -11.25
N ALA A 264 -3.10 -8.23 -11.10
CA ALA A 264 -2.44 -7.98 -9.81
C ALA A 264 -3.43 -7.54 -8.72
N ARG A 265 -4.46 -6.75 -9.07
CA ARG A 265 -5.51 -6.33 -8.13
C ARG A 265 -6.34 -7.53 -7.67
N LEU A 266 -6.79 -8.36 -8.59
CA LEU A 266 -7.57 -9.57 -8.28
C LEU A 266 -6.75 -10.56 -7.45
N ALA A 267 -5.47 -10.76 -7.80
CA ALA A 267 -4.56 -11.62 -7.05
C ALA A 267 -4.35 -11.10 -5.62
N LEU A 268 -4.24 -9.78 -5.44
CA LEU A 268 -4.11 -9.17 -4.12
C LEU A 268 -5.39 -9.32 -3.29
N GLU A 269 -6.56 -9.19 -3.91
CA GLU A 269 -7.85 -9.48 -3.24
C GLU A 269 -7.94 -10.94 -2.81
N ALA A 270 -7.53 -11.88 -3.66
CA ALA A 270 -7.45 -13.29 -3.30
C ALA A 270 -6.46 -13.54 -2.14
N ALA A 271 -5.29 -12.90 -2.16
CA ALA A 271 -4.29 -13.01 -1.10
C ALA A 271 -4.80 -12.49 0.26
N ARG A 272 -5.67 -11.46 0.25
CA ARG A 272 -6.34 -10.95 1.46
C ARG A 272 -7.34 -11.94 2.06
N ALA A 273 -7.97 -12.76 1.23
CA ALA A 273 -8.96 -13.74 1.68
C ALA A 273 -8.34 -14.99 2.34
N ILE A 274 -7.02 -15.22 2.16
CA ILE A 274 -6.31 -16.34 2.79
C ILE A 274 -6.06 -16.02 4.26
N THR A 275 -6.76 -16.74 5.14
CA THR A 275 -6.55 -16.69 6.59
C THR A 275 -5.10 -17.07 6.91
N PRO A 276 -4.36 -16.28 7.72
CA PRO A 276 -2.97 -16.58 8.01
C PRO A 276 -2.84 -17.96 8.65
N THR A 277 -2.08 -18.84 7.99
CA THR A 277 -1.66 -20.11 8.59
C THR A 277 -0.80 -19.76 9.81
N PRO A 278 -1.08 -20.33 11.01
CA PRO A 278 -0.30 -20.02 12.19
C PRO A 278 1.18 -20.32 11.92
N PRO A 279 2.11 -19.46 12.39
CA PRO A 279 3.52 -19.67 12.17
C PRO A 279 3.90 -21.06 12.69
N VAL A 280 4.53 -21.86 11.82
CA VAL A 280 5.17 -23.10 12.24
C VAL A 280 6.26 -22.69 13.22
N THR A 281 5.96 -22.74 14.52
CA THR A 281 6.98 -22.76 15.55
C THR A 281 7.83 -23.97 15.28
N LEU A 282 8.99 -23.76 14.66
CA LEU A 282 10.12 -24.67 14.74
C LEU A 282 10.39 -24.86 16.23
N ALA A 283 9.91 -25.99 16.76
CA ALA A 283 10.19 -26.40 18.12
C ALA A 283 11.71 -26.45 18.27
N ALA A 284 12.26 -25.47 18.98
CA ALA A 284 13.61 -25.56 19.47
C ALA A 284 13.71 -26.84 20.29
N ASN A 285 14.59 -27.76 19.87
CA ASN A 285 14.90 -28.97 20.62
C ASN A 285 15.31 -28.58 22.04
N ALA A 286 14.38 -28.67 22.98
CA ALA A 286 14.69 -28.55 24.39
C ALA A 286 15.54 -29.77 24.80
N PRO A 287 16.69 -29.57 25.47
CA PRO A 287 17.47 -30.68 26.00
C PRO A 287 16.65 -31.44 27.05
N PRO A 288 16.82 -32.77 27.16
CA PRO A 288 15.99 -33.59 28.05
C PRO A 288 16.20 -33.20 29.52
N THR A 289 15.10 -32.86 30.19
CA THR A 289 15.01 -32.63 31.64
C THR A 289 15.45 -33.90 32.39
N PRO A 290 16.32 -33.81 33.41
CA PRO A 290 16.74 -34.95 34.20
C PRO A 290 15.63 -35.46 35.12
N THR A 291 15.51 -36.79 35.18
CA THR A 291 14.62 -37.59 36.03
C THR A 291 14.77 -37.26 37.52
N PRO A 292 13.67 -37.13 38.30
CA PRO A 292 13.75 -36.88 39.74
C PRO A 292 14.14 -38.15 40.51
N LEU A 293 15.09 -38.00 41.45
CA LEU A 293 15.49 -39.02 42.42
C LEU A 293 14.40 -39.23 43.51
N PRO A 294 14.30 -40.45 44.09
CA PRO A 294 13.27 -40.80 45.08
C PRO A 294 13.59 -40.24 46.49
N PRO A 295 12.57 -40.07 47.34
CA PRO A 295 12.74 -39.48 48.67
C PRO A 295 13.38 -40.44 49.67
N THR A 296 14.32 -39.92 50.47
CA THR A 296 14.91 -40.58 51.64
C THR A 296 14.02 -40.34 52.87
N PRO A 297 13.75 -41.35 53.71
CA PRO A 297 12.86 -41.21 54.86
C PRO A 297 13.59 -40.61 56.08
N THR A 298 12.90 -39.74 56.82
CA THR A 298 13.35 -39.24 58.13
C THR A 298 12.56 -39.95 59.24
N PRO A 299 13.17 -40.27 60.41
CA PRO A 299 12.63 -41.22 61.37
C PRO A 299 11.68 -40.60 62.41
N LEU A 300 10.84 -41.48 62.94
CA LEU A 300 9.89 -41.31 64.03
C LEU A 300 10.58 -41.09 65.40
N THR A 301 9.93 -40.31 66.27
CA THR A 301 9.91 -40.51 67.73
C THR A 301 8.62 -39.88 68.31
N PRO A 302 8.14 -40.30 69.50
CA PRO A 302 6.72 -40.56 69.74
C PRO A 302 6.08 -39.75 70.89
N ASP A 303 4.74 -39.77 70.86
CA ASP A 303 3.74 -39.73 71.94
C ASP A 303 3.82 -38.74 73.11
N ALA A 304 2.73 -37.96 73.23
CA ALA A 304 2.01 -37.75 74.48
C ALA A 304 0.54 -37.31 74.21
N THR A 305 -0.40 -38.24 74.47
CA THR A 305 -1.71 -38.10 75.18
C THR A 305 -2.14 -36.68 75.63
N ALA A 306 -3.40 -36.20 75.67
CA ALA A 306 -4.78 -36.69 75.55
C ALA A 306 -5.77 -35.46 75.63
N PRO A 307 -7.09 -35.54 75.97
CA PRO A 307 -8.23 -35.55 75.03
C PRO A 307 -9.36 -34.50 75.30
N PHE A 308 -10.45 -34.63 74.54
CA PHE A 308 -11.86 -34.15 74.71
C PHE A 308 -12.36 -32.94 73.90
N GLY A 309 -13.44 -33.15 73.12
CA GLY A 309 -14.45 -32.11 72.87
C GLY A 309 -15.26 -32.12 71.56
N ALA A 310 -16.24 -33.03 71.45
CA ALA A 310 -17.54 -32.91 70.75
C ALA A 310 -17.65 -32.81 69.19
N PRO A 311 -18.74 -33.37 68.58
CA PRO A 311 -18.97 -33.41 67.14
C PRO A 311 -19.90 -32.29 66.64
N ILE A 312 -19.66 -31.78 65.43
CA ILE A 312 -20.66 -31.00 64.67
C ILE A 312 -20.79 -31.55 63.26
N ILE A 313 -22.04 -31.70 62.88
CA ILE A 313 -22.66 -32.30 61.70
C ILE A 313 -22.61 -31.32 60.52
N THR A 314 -22.23 -31.84 59.35
CA THR A 314 -22.83 -31.68 58.01
C THR A 314 -23.40 -30.31 57.59
N GLU A 315 -22.82 -29.70 56.55
CA GLU A 315 -23.41 -29.60 55.20
C GLU A 315 -22.53 -28.71 54.30
N ALA A 316 -22.15 -29.27 53.14
CA ALA A 316 -21.45 -28.55 52.09
C ALA A 316 -22.46 -27.81 51.19
N PRO A 317 -22.23 -26.54 50.80
CA PRO A 317 -23.03 -25.91 49.77
C PRO A 317 -22.61 -26.42 48.38
N PRO A 318 -23.55 -26.49 47.42
CA PRO A 318 -23.26 -27.00 46.08
C PRO A 318 -22.31 -26.06 45.34
N PHE A 319 -21.24 -26.63 44.79
CA PHE A 319 -20.38 -25.98 43.81
C PHE A 319 -21.22 -25.58 42.58
N MET A 320 -21.53 -24.29 42.45
CA MET A 320 -21.91 -23.72 41.17
C MET A 320 -20.66 -23.74 40.27
N PRO A 321 -20.73 -24.25 39.02
CA PRO A 321 -19.63 -24.13 38.09
C PRO A 321 -19.45 -22.64 37.78
N THR A 322 -18.37 -22.05 38.29
CA THR A 322 -17.89 -20.75 37.84
C THR A 322 -17.49 -20.92 36.39
N ALA A 323 -18.35 -20.52 35.47
CA ALA A 323 -17.98 -20.39 34.07
C ALA A 323 -16.80 -19.42 34.03
N ALA A 324 -15.60 -19.98 33.80
CA ALA A 324 -14.42 -19.19 33.56
C ALA A 324 -14.70 -18.34 32.33
N VAL A 325 -14.99 -17.06 32.56
CA VAL A 325 -14.99 -16.06 31.50
C VAL A 325 -13.57 -16.05 30.97
N VAL A 326 -13.37 -16.76 29.86
CA VAL A 326 -12.14 -16.70 29.08
C VAL A 326 -12.07 -15.28 28.56
N MET A 327 -11.35 -14.43 29.31
CA MET A 327 -10.98 -13.10 28.83
C MET A 327 -10.24 -13.30 27.51
N PRO A 328 -10.66 -12.68 26.40
CA PRO A 328 -9.96 -12.81 25.13
C PRO A 328 -8.51 -12.39 25.35
N THR A 329 -7.59 -13.27 24.98
CA THR A 329 -6.15 -13.02 25.03
C THR A 329 -5.88 -11.77 24.21
N VAL A 330 -5.50 -10.69 24.90
CA VAL A 330 -5.12 -9.41 24.28
C VAL A 330 -4.01 -9.70 23.28
N PRO A 331 -4.21 -9.42 21.97
CA PRO A 331 -3.19 -9.69 20.97
C PRO A 331 -1.91 -8.91 21.31
N PRO A 332 -0.72 -9.46 21.00
CA PRO A 332 0.54 -8.77 21.26
C PRO A 332 0.54 -7.39 20.60
N ILE A 333 1.23 -6.43 21.23
CA ILE A 333 1.39 -5.05 20.78
C ILE A 333 1.99 -5.04 19.36
N ALA A 334 1.14 -5.17 18.36
CA ALA A 334 1.47 -4.91 16.98
C ALA A 334 1.38 -3.39 16.79
N ASN A 335 2.35 -2.81 16.10
CA ASN A 335 2.27 -1.41 15.66
C ASN A 335 1.06 -1.26 14.75
N ILE A 336 -0.10 -0.89 15.31
CA ILE A 336 -1.30 -0.60 14.54
C ILE A 336 -0.99 0.66 13.75
N THR A 337 -0.84 0.55 12.44
CA THR A 337 -0.68 1.74 11.58
C THR A 337 -2.07 2.19 11.16
N TYR A 338 -2.41 3.47 11.36
CA TYR A 338 -3.68 4.01 10.87
C TYR A 338 -3.70 3.99 9.34
N GLN A 339 -4.65 3.25 8.74
CA GLN A 339 -4.77 3.06 7.29
C GLN A 339 -5.89 3.91 6.67
N GLY A 340 -6.34 4.94 7.40
CA GLY A 340 -7.53 5.71 7.03
C GLY A 340 -8.84 5.05 7.44
N VAL A 341 -9.91 5.82 7.36
CA VAL A 341 -11.28 5.36 7.52
C VAL A 341 -11.69 4.75 6.18
N ARG A 342 -11.58 3.42 6.03
CA ARG A 342 -11.88 2.65 4.80
C ARG A 342 -13.37 2.71 4.37
N LEU A 343 -13.91 3.90 4.16
CA LEU A 343 -15.32 4.14 3.80
C LEU A 343 -15.65 3.59 2.41
N ALA A 344 -14.66 3.56 1.49
CA ALA A 344 -14.81 3.01 0.14
C ALA A 344 -15.12 1.50 0.13
N GLU A 345 -14.75 0.77 1.18
CA GLU A 345 -15.02 -0.66 1.31
C GLU A 345 -16.44 -0.94 1.83
N ARG A 346 -17.19 0.10 2.24
CA ARG A 346 -18.57 -0.03 2.76
C ARG A 346 -19.58 0.40 1.71
N THR A 347 -20.61 -0.42 1.51
CA THR A 347 -21.73 -0.13 0.61
C THR A 347 -22.59 1.03 1.13
N ARG A 348 -22.72 1.16 2.46
CA ARG A 348 -23.41 2.27 3.13
C ARG A 348 -22.63 2.69 4.35
N PHE A 349 -22.53 3.98 4.58
CA PHE A 349 -21.88 4.51 5.76
C PHE A 349 -22.55 5.78 6.27
N ARG A 350 -22.61 5.87 7.60
CA ARG A 350 -22.95 7.09 8.32
C ARG A 350 -21.80 7.46 9.21
N TYR A 351 -21.31 8.68 9.08
CA TYR A 351 -20.32 9.19 10.01
C TYR A 351 -20.64 10.62 10.43
N ARG A 352 -20.12 10.96 11.61
CA ARG A 352 -20.12 12.30 12.14
C ARG A 352 -18.68 12.72 12.37
N LEU A 353 -18.31 13.85 11.81
CA LEU A 353 -17.06 14.54 12.05
C LEU A 353 -17.38 15.87 12.72
N THR A 354 -16.74 16.15 13.84
CA THR A 354 -16.80 17.44 14.50
C THR A 354 -15.39 17.96 14.69
N ALA A 355 -15.15 19.22 14.35
CA ALA A 355 -13.89 19.90 14.58
C ALA A 355 -14.16 21.19 15.36
N ASP A 356 -13.56 21.34 16.53
CA ASP A 356 -13.72 22.51 17.38
C ASP A 356 -12.36 23.20 17.55
N TYR A 357 -12.34 24.53 17.61
CA TYR A 357 -11.13 25.28 17.92
C TYR A 357 -11.36 26.40 18.95
N GLU A 358 -10.31 26.67 19.71
CA GLU A 358 -10.15 27.88 20.52
C GLU A 358 -8.86 28.59 20.08
N ALA A 359 -8.97 29.86 19.72
CA ALA A 359 -7.86 30.69 19.27
C ALA A 359 -7.76 31.97 20.11
N ILE A 360 -6.54 32.51 20.22
CA ILE A 360 -6.27 33.82 20.84
C ILE A 360 -5.88 34.78 19.71
N THR A 361 -6.62 35.87 19.57
CA THR A 361 -6.34 36.92 18.57
C THR A 361 -5.24 37.87 19.05
N PRO A 362 -4.63 38.70 18.17
CA PRO A 362 -3.59 39.65 18.56
C PRO A 362 -4.06 40.69 19.60
N GLN A 363 -5.37 40.93 19.68
CA GLN A 363 -6.01 41.79 20.68
C GLN A 363 -6.27 41.07 22.01
N ASN A 364 -5.71 39.86 22.20
CA ASN A 364 -5.89 39.01 23.37
C ASN A 364 -7.36 38.62 23.62
N ARG A 365 -8.16 38.49 22.55
CA ARG A 365 -9.54 37.99 22.61
C ARG A 365 -9.54 36.50 22.30
N THR A 366 -10.39 35.75 23.00
CA THR A 366 -10.61 34.34 22.70
C THR A 366 -11.68 34.20 21.62
N ALA A 367 -11.27 33.70 20.46
CA ALA A 367 -12.16 33.31 19.37
C ALA A 367 -12.44 31.81 19.44
N ARG A 368 -13.66 31.41 19.09
CA ARG A 368 -14.09 30.01 19.09
C ARG A 368 -14.84 29.69 17.82
N GLY A 369 -14.59 28.51 17.28
CA GLY A 369 -15.36 27.99 16.15
C GLY A 369 -15.55 26.49 16.24
N ALA A 370 -16.53 26.02 15.49
CA ALA A 370 -16.92 24.63 15.37
C ALA A 370 -17.34 24.32 13.93
N LEU A 371 -16.89 23.19 13.41
CA LEU A 371 -17.31 22.59 12.15
C LEU A 371 -17.95 21.25 12.49
N SER A 372 -19.19 21.02 12.08
CA SER A 372 -19.84 19.73 12.15
C SER A 372 -20.19 19.25 10.76
N LEU A 373 -19.65 18.11 10.37
CA LEU A 373 -19.97 17.44 9.12
C LEU A 373 -20.65 16.11 9.47
N ARG A 374 -21.90 15.93 9.05
CA ARG A 374 -22.59 14.64 9.12
C ARG A 374 -22.78 14.15 7.71
N VAL A 375 -22.32 12.94 7.43
CA VAL A 375 -22.45 12.33 6.12
C VAL A 375 -23.22 11.04 6.26
N LEU A 376 -24.26 10.95 5.44
CA LEU A 376 -24.97 9.71 5.17
C LEU A 376 -24.83 9.46 3.68
N ALA A 377 -24.04 8.47 3.31
CA ALA A 377 -23.80 8.15 1.91
C ALA A 377 -23.95 6.65 1.64
N GLU A 378 -24.39 6.38 0.42
CA GLU A 378 -24.45 5.04 -0.17
C GLU A 378 -23.44 4.98 -1.31
N ASN A 379 -22.51 4.04 -1.22
CA ASN A 379 -21.51 3.77 -2.24
C ASN A 379 -22.21 3.03 -3.39
N SER A 380 -22.79 3.83 -4.29
CA SER A 380 -23.60 3.40 -5.43
C SER A 380 -23.04 4.03 -6.72
N PRO A 381 -23.25 3.41 -7.90
CA PRO A 381 -22.86 3.98 -9.19
C PRO A 381 -23.42 5.40 -9.41
N THR A 382 -24.59 5.68 -8.83
CA THR A 382 -25.09 7.04 -8.62
C THR A 382 -24.81 7.44 -7.17
N PRO A 383 -23.87 8.35 -6.89
CA PRO A 383 -23.56 8.73 -5.52
C PRO A 383 -24.80 9.39 -4.90
N MET A 384 -25.49 8.63 -4.04
CA MET A 384 -26.59 9.14 -3.24
C MET A 384 -26.02 9.48 -1.87
N GLY A 385 -26.13 10.75 -1.47
CA GLY A 385 -25.52 11.21 -0.24
C GLY A 385 -26.20 12.45 0.31
N ARG A 386 -26.40 12.47 1.62
CA ARG A 386 -26.80 13.66 2.37
C ARG A 386 -25.64 14.11 3.24
N PHE A 387 -25.29 15.37 3.10
CA PHE A 387 -24.22 16.04 3.80
C PHE A 387 -24.83 17.18 4.62
N GLU A 388 -24.70 17.14 5.94
CA GLU A 388 -25.08 18.26 6.81
C GLU A 388 -23.80 18.95 7.25
N ILE A 389 -23.63 20.21 6.86
CA ILE A 389 -22.43 21.00 7.14
C ILE A 389 -22.82 22.19 8.01
N GLY A 390 -22.52 22.10 9.30
CA GLY A 390 -22.61 23.22 10.22
C GLY A 390 -21.25 23.87 10.38
N VAL A 391 -21.11 25.14 10.00
CA VAL A 391 -19.89 25.91 10.21
C VAL A 391 -20.18 27.09 11.13
N ARG A 392 -19.49 27.16 12.25
CA ARG A 392 -19.43 28.34 13.10
C ARG A 392 -17.98 28.76 13.14
N ASP A 393 -17.62 29.77 12.37
CA ASP A 393 -16.25 30.25 12.31
C ASP A 393 -16.21 31.72 12.71
N ASP A 394 -15.21 32.12 13.49
CA ASP A 394 -14.96 33.53 13.77
C ASP A 394 -14.38 34.17 12.50
N PRO A 395 -14.97 35.28 11.98
CA PRO A 395 -14.51 35.89 10.73
C PRO A 395 -13.08 36.43 10.80
N GLU A 396 -12.58 36.77 12.00
CA GLU A 396 -11.19 37.22 12.18
C GLU A 396 -10.18 36.08 12.07
N VAL A 397 -10.62 34.84 12.35
CA VAL A 397 -9.76 33.65 12.33
C VAL A 397 -9.90 32.87 11.02
N GLY A 398 -11.13 32.64 10.56
CA GLY A 398 -11.42 31.90 9.32
C GLY A 398 -10.81 30.51 9.28
N ALA A 399 -10.78 29.80 10.42
CA ALA A 399 -10.01 28.56 10.59
C ALA A 399 -10.41 27.44 9.63
N PHE A 400 -11.67 27.41 9.18
CA PHE A 400 -12.22 26.36 8.32
C PHE A 400 -12.30 26.78 6.84
N ARG A 401 -11.90 28.01 6.51
CA ARG A 401 -11.99 28.54 5.14
C ARG A 401 -11.25 27.67 4.13
N ASP A 402 -10.08 27.15 4.51
CA ASP A 402 -9.26 26.31 3.62
C ASP A 402 -9.64 24.82 3.69
N TRP A 403 -10.49 24.44 4.64
CA TRP A 403 -10.90 23.04 4.86
C TRP A 403 -12.07 22.65 3.96
N LEU A 404 -12.94 23.62 3.68
CA LEU A 404 -14.07 23.45 2.81
C LEU A 404 -13.77 24.17 1.48
N PRO A 405 -14.15 23.58 0.33
CA PRO A 405 -14.22 24.32 -0.92
C PRO A 405 -14.99 25.62 -0.73
N GLU A 406 -14.56 26.71 -1.37
CA GLU A 406 -15.09 28.07 -1.15
C GLU A 406 -16.63 28.13 -1.19
N ARG A 407 -17.25 27.42 -2.12
CA ARG A 407 -18.72 27.32 -2.27
C ARG A 407 -19.46 26.68 -1.08
N PHE A 408 -18.76 25.90 -0.25
CA PHE A 408 -19.32 25.22 0.92
C PHE A 408 -18.93 25.90 2.24
N TYR A 409 -18.05 26.90 2.19
CA TYR A 409 -17.68 27.70 3.35
C TYR A 409 -18.66 28.87 3.50
N GLN A 410 -19.69 28.66 4.31
CA GLN A 410 -20.66 29.69 4.70
C GLN A 410 -20.83 29.66 6.22
N GLN A 411 -20.67 30.80 6.89
CA GLN A 411 -20.87 30.88 8.34
C GLN A 411 -22.34 30.61 8.68
N GLY A 412 -22.63 29.48 9.31
CA GLY A 412 -23.95 29.04 9.71
C GLY A 412 -24.18 27.55 9.42
N ASN A 413 -25.44 27.12 9.50
CA ASN A 413 -25.81 25.76 9.12
C ASN A 413 -26.23 25.75 7.65
N ALA A 414 -25.55 24.92 6.86
CA ALA A 414 -25.91 24.62 5.48
C ALA A 414 -26.16 23.12 5.33
N PHE A 415 -27.17 22.77 4.54
CA PHE A 415 -27.53 21.39 4.27
C PHE A 415 -27.38 21.15 2.77
N TYR A 416 -26.73 20.04 2.44
CA TYR A 416 -26.41 19.68 1.08
C TYR A 416 -26.89 18.26 0.81
N THR A 417 -27.75 18.08 -0.18
CA THR A 417 -28.26 16.77 -0.58
C THR A 417 -27.95 16.50 -2.04
N ALA A 418 -27.30 15.38 -2.31
CA ALA A 418 -27.03 14.86 -3.64
C ALA A 418 -28.06 13.78 -3.98
N LEU A 419 -28.94 14.04 -4.95
CA LEU A 419 -29.96 13.09 -5.37
C LEU A 419 -30.19 13.15 -6.88
N ASN A 420 -30.20 12.00 -7.55
CA ASN A 420 -30.54 11.87 -8.98
C ASN A 420 -29.79 12.84 -9.90
N GLY A 421 -28.52 13.13 -9.62
CA GLY A 421 -27.74 14.08 -10.44
C GLY A 421 -28.18 15.54 -10.26
N VAL A 422 -28.82 15.88 -9.13
CA VAL A 422 -29.09 17.25 -8.70
C VAL A 422 -28.52 17.47 -7.30
N PHE A 423 -27.90 18.63 -7.12
CA PHE A 423 -27.35 19.09 -5.86
C PHE A 423 -28.28 20.13 -5.25
N TYR A 424 -28.83 19.82 -4.08
CA TYR A 424 -29.72 20.70 -3.34
C TYR A 424 -28.96 21.34 -2.18
N HIS A 425 -29.07 22.67 -2.06
CA HIS A 425 -28.53 23.47 -0.95
C HIS A 425 -29.67 24.16 -0.22
N THR A 426 -29.71 24.03 1.10
CA THR A 426 -30.59 24.81 1.99
C THR A 426 -29.81 25.39 3.16
N GLY A 427 -30.35 26.45 3.78
CA GLY A 427 -29.72 27.11 4.93
C GLY A 427 -28.90 28.34 4.56
N VAL A 428 -27.80 28.57 5.27
CA VAL A 428 -27.02 29.81 5.12
C VAL A 428 -26.24 29.84 3.81
N GLY A 429 -26.09 31.04 3.24
CA GLY A 429 -25.45 31.29 1.94
C GLY A 429 -26.44 31.45 0.79
N LEU A 430 -27.73 31.18 1.02
CA LEU A 430 -28.79 31.45 0.05
C LEU A 430 -29.21 32.93 0.08
N PRO A 431 -29.64 33.50 -1.06
CA PRO A 431 -30.30 34.81 -1.07
C PRO A 431 -31.47 34.83 -0.08
N PRO A 432 -31.78 35.99 0.56
CA PRO A 432 -32.78 36.08 1.64
C PRO A 432 -34.21 35.69 1.25
N GLN A 433 -34.49 35.48 -0.04
CA GLN A 433 -35.79 34.99 -0.54
C GLN A 433 -35.76 33.55 -1.07
N THR A 434 -34.59 32.91 -1.05
CA THR A 434 -34.38 31.58 -1.59
C THR A 434 -34.31 30.58 -0.44
N LEU A 435 -35.34 29.73 -0.30
CA LEU A 435 -35.36 28.67 0.72
C LEU A 435 -34.49 27.46 0.33
N CYS A 436 -34.28 27.27 -0.97
CA CYS A 436 -33.54 26.17 -1.55
C CYS A 436 -32.94 26.59 -2.89
N ALA A 437 -31.69 26.20 -3.14
CA ALA A 437 -31.10 26.22 -4.48
C ALA A 437 -30.89 24.79 -4.96
N ALA A 438 -31.17 24.56 -6.25
CA ALA A 438 -30.94 23.30 -6.92
C ALA A 438 -30.05 23.53 -8.13
N GLU A 439 -28.95 22.80 -8.22
CA GLU A 439 -27.99 22.90 -9.31
C GLU A 439 -27.73 21.51 -9.91
N PRO A 440 -27.52 21.41 -11.23
CA PRO A 440 -27.13 20.14 -11.84
C PRO A 440 -25.78 19.68 -11.28
N PHE A 441 -25.65 18.38 -11.11
CA PHE A 441 -24.50 17.74 -10.48
C PHE A 441 -23.28 17.79 -11.40
N SER A 442 -22.45 18.83 -11.26
CA SER A 442 -21.22 18.94 -12.04
C SER A 442 -20.12 18.00 -11.52
N PRO A 443 -19.19 17.52 -12.37
CA PRO A 443 -18.02 16.75 -11.93
C PRO A 443 -17.16 17.50 -10.88
N ALA A 444 -17.10 18.83 -10.96
CA ALA A 444 -16.45 19.67 -9.96
C ALA A 444 -17.18 19.65 -8.60
N ASN A 445 -18.50 19.42 -8.59
CA ASN A 445 -19.29 19.26 -7.38
C ASN A 445 -18.92 17.97 -6.64
N ILE A 446 -18.78 16.88 -7.39
CA ILE A 446 -18.36 15.57 -6.90
C ILE A 446 -16.94 15.60 -6.34
N GLY A 447 -15.99 16.10 -7.13
CA GLY A 447 -14.59 16.14 -6.73
C GLY A 447 -14.40 16.84 -5.38
N ALA A 448 -15.06 17.99 -5.19
CA ALA A 448 -14.85 18.75 -3.95
C ALA A 448 -15.56 18.15 -2.71
N LEU A 449 -16.68 17.43 -2.87
CA LEU A 449 -17.27 16.67 -1.75
C LEU A 449 -16.50 15.38 -1.48
N ALA A 450 -15.96 14.73 -2.51
CA ALA A 450 -15.05 13.60 -2.37
C ALA A 450 -13.74 14.00 -1.66
N THR A 451 -13.28 15.26 -1.84
CA THR A 451 -12.14 15.79 -1.07
C THR A 451 -12.47 16.06 0.40
N LEU A 452 -13.74 16.12 0.79
CA LEU A 452 -14.17 16.07 2.20
C LEU A 452 -14.14 14.63 2.74
N ASN A 453 -13.09 13.88 2.37
CA ASN A 453 -12.80 12.61 3.00
C ASN A 453 -12.28 12.88 4.42
N VAL A 454 -12.75 12.08 5.37
CA VAL A 454 -12.32 12.06 6.77
C VAL A 454 -10.80 12.00 6.87
N ASP A 455 -10.15 11.20 6.03
CA ASP A 455 -8.68 11.06 6.03
C ASP A 455 -7.97 12.36 5.64
N ALA A 456 -8.51 13.08 4.65
CA ALA A 456 -7.96 14.36 4.22
C ALA A 456 -8.12 15.44 5.30
N LEU A 457 -9.24 15.42 6.04
CA LEU A 457 -9.49 16.34 7.14
C LEU A 457 -8.62 16.02 8.37
N ILE A 458 -8.42 14.74 8.68
CA ILE A 458 -7.50 14.31 9.74
C ILE A 458 -6.06 14.68 9.39
N GLY A 459 -5.63 14.46 8.14
CA GLY A 459 -4.29 14.80 7.66
C GLY A 459 -3.97 16.29 7.72
N ARG A 460 -4.98 17.17 7.74
CA ARG A 460 -4.80 18.63 7.93
C ARG A 460 -4.48 19.02 9.37
N ILE A 461 -4.82 18.20 10.36
CA ILE A 461 -4.47 18.44 11.77
C ILE A 461 -3.24 17.66 12.17
N ALA A 462 -3.25 16.36 11.97
CA ALA A 462 -2.19 15.47 12.39
C ALA A 462 -1.42 14.97 11.17
N PRO A 463 -0.08 15.14 11.13
CA PRO A 463 0.76 14.45 10.17
C PRO A 463 0.46 12.95 10.18
N PRO A 464 0.43 12.28 9.01
CA PRO A 464 0.21 10.84 8.91
C PRO A 464 1.18 10.03 9.79
N ASP A 465 2.41 10.52 9.89
CA ASP A 465 3.49 9.92 10.69
C ASP A 465 3.14 9.83 12.18
N LEU A 466 2.24 10.70 12.70
CA LEU A 466 1.81 10.68 14.10
C LEU A 466 0.86 9.53 14.42
N LEU A 467 0.23 8.95 13.40
CA LEU A 467 -0.76 7.89 13.55
C LEU A 467 -0.14 6.49 13.34
N THR A 468 1.19 6.39 13.46
CA THR A 468 1.95 5.15 13.25
C THR A 468 2.29 4.41 14.56
N THR A 469 2.42 5.13 15.68
CA THR A 469 2.76 4.55 16.99
C THR A 469 1.63 4.70 17.99
N TRP A 470 0.92 3.59 18.22
CA TRP A 470 -0.18 3.52 19.18
C TRP A 470 0.21 2.73 20.42
N ARG A 471 -0.23 3.19 21.58
CA ARG A 471 -0.09 2.47 22.85
C ARG A 471 -1.47 2.03 23.33
N VAL A 472 -1.56 0.86 23.92
CA VAL A 472 -2.82 0.39 24.54
C VAL A 472 -3.19 1.34 25.68
N ALA A 473 -4.41 1.86 25.64
CA ALA A 473 -5.00 2.64 26.72
C ALA A 473 -5.91 1.74 27.57
N PRO A 474 -6.17 2.10 28.84
CA PRO A 474 -7.16 1.39 29.65
C PRO A 474 -8.50 1.33 28.91
N PRO A 475 -9.13 0.15 28.76
CA PRO A 475 -10.33 0.03 27.96
C PRO A 475 -11.49 0.80 28.59
N GLU A 476 -12.17 1.60 27.79
CA GLU A 476 -13.45 2.19 28.16
C GLU A 476 -14.53 1.12 27.98
N ILE A 477 -15.03 0.58 29.11
CA ILE A 477 -16.18 -0.36 29.17
C ILE A 477 -16.12 -1.46 28.09
N GLY A 478 -15.08 -2.28 28.13
CA GLY A 478 -14.99 -3.50 27.30
C GLY A 478 -14.66 -3.29 25.82
N LYS A 479 -14.29 -2.07 25.39
CA LYS A 479 -13.78 -1.82 24.03
C LYS A 479 -12.27 -1.58 24.03
N PRO A 480 -11.53 -2.14 23.05
CA PRO A 480 -10.11 -1.87 22.90
C PRO A 480 -9.88 -0.41 22.52
N GLN A 481 -9.06 0.27 23.33
CA GLN A 481 -8.71 1.67 23.15
C GLN A 481 -7.20 1.82 22.98
N TYR A 482 -6.82 2.68 22.04
CA TYR A 482 -5.44 3.00 21.74
C TYR A 482 -5.23 4.51 21.83
N ARG A 483 -4.03 4.88 22.26
CA ARG A 483 -3.63 6.28 22.42
C ARG A 483 -2.26 6.52 21.80
N ALA A 484 -2.15 7.55 20.99
CA ALA A 484 -0.90 8.06 20.46
C ALA A 484 -0.67 9.47 21.00
N GLU A 485 0.56 9.78 21.39
CA GLU A 485 0.97 11.10 21.86
C GLU A 485 2.22 11.52 21.13
N PHE A 486 2.25 12.78 20.70
CA PHE A 486 3.42 13.37 20.04
C PHE A 486 3.56 14.83 20.41
N VAL A 487 4.80 15.25 20.65
CA VAL A 487 5.11 16.64 20.97
C VAL A 487 6.19 17.11 20.01
N THR A 488 5.96 18.26 19.38
CA THR A 488 6.91 18.94 18.51
C THR A 488 6.93 20.43 18.81
N GLN A 489 7.84 21.14 18.17
CA GLN A 489 7.96 22.58 18.26
C GLN A 489 8.08 23.13 16.83
N ASP A 490 7.34 24.18 16.52
CA ASP A 490 7.46 24.84 15.21
C ASP A 490 8.67 25.79 15.14
N ALA A 491 8.91 26.35 13.97
CA ALA A 491 10.02 27.28 13.73
C ALA A 491 9.95 28.56 14.58
N GLU A 492 8.77 28.89 15.13
CA GLU A 492 8.55 30.06 15.99
C GLU A 492 8.65 29.72 17.48
N GLY A 493 9.03 28.49 17.80
CA GLY A 493 9.19 28.02 19.17
C GLY A 493 7.87 27.66 19.86
N VAL A 494 6.74 27.60 19.14
CA VAL A 494 5.47 27.17 19.70
C VAL A 494 5.50 25.67 19.90
N GLN A 495 5.28 25.23 21.14
CA GLN A 495 5.17 23.81 21.45
C GLN A 495 3.79 23.29 21.02
N ILE A 496 3.77 22.25 20.19
CA ILE A 496 2.57 21.62 19.67
C ILE A 496 2.49 20.20 20.22
N SER A 497 1.43 19.90 20.95
CA SER A 497 1.17 18.57 21.52
C SER A 497 -0.07 17.97 20.86
N PHE A 498 0.09 16.78 20.30
CA PHE A 498 -0.95 15.97 19.69
C PHE A 498 -1.29 14.78 20.58
N VAL A 499 -2.58 14.55 20.78
CA VAL A 499 -3.11 13.36 21.45
C VAL A 499 -4.17 12.76 20.57
N ALA A 500 -3.94 11.57 20.05
CA ALA A 500 -4.92 10.81 19.29
C ALA A 500 -5.42 9.64 20.13
N THR A 501 -6.73 9.43 20.14
CA THR A 501 -7.41 8.34 20.82
C THR A 501 -8.25 7.59 19.81
N LEU A 502 -8.02 6.30 19.70
CA LEU A 502 -8.69 5.40 18.77
C LEU A 502 -9.47 4.35 19.58
N VAL A 503 -10.76 4.23 19.31
CA VAL A 503 -11.63 3.18 19.86
C VAL A 503 -12.02 2.28 18.71
N LEU A 504 -11.73 0.99 18.84
CA LEU A 504 -12.14 -0.01 17.87
C LEU A 504 -13.40 -0.73 18.36
N ALA A 505 -14.27 -1.08 17.42
CA ALA A 505 -15.35 -2.02 17.64
C ALA A 505 -14.80 -3.44 17.84
N LEU A 506 -15.66 -4.36 18.28
CA LEU A 506 -15.30 -5.77 18.51
C LEU A 506 -14.84 -6.49 17.24
N ASP A 507 -15.26 -6.01 16.07
CA ASP A 507 -14.84 -6.52 14.76
C ASP A 507 -13.49 -5.93 14.27
N GLY A 508 -12.85 -5.08 15.08
CA GLY A 508 -11.60 -4.42 14.75
C GLY A 508 -11.75 -3.16 13.89
N SER A 509 -12.97 -2.76 13.51
CA SER A 509 -13.21 -1.54 12.75
C SER A 509 -13.14 -0.28 13.64
N ILE A 510 -12.80 0.86 13.04
CA ILE A 510 -12.69 2.14 13.76
C ILE A 510 -14.09 2.65 14.10
N GLU A 511 -14.42 2.68 15.38
CA GLU A 511 -15.69 3.20 15.88
C GLU A 511 -15.58 4.71 16.16
N GLN A 512 -14.50 5.11 16.83
CA GLN A 512 -14.25 6.50 17.17
C GLN A 512 -12.77 6.83 17.06
N LEU A 513 -12.45 7.98 16.48
CA LEU A 513 -11.11 8.54 16.44
C LEU A 513 -11.18 10.01 16.87
N THR A 514 -10.51 10.34 17.96
CA THR A 514 -10.40 11.71 18.45
C THR A 514 -8.96 12.16 18.35
N VAL A 515 -8.69 13.26 17.65
CA VAL A 515 -7.37 13.87 17.51
C VAL A 515 -7.44 15.27 18.12
N ARG A 516 -6.63 15.49 19.16
CA ARG A 516 -6.53 16.77 19.87
C ARG A 516 -5.15 17.36 19.67
N GLU A 517 -5.10 18.56 19.12
CA GLU A 517 -3.91 19.40 19.01
C GLU A 517 -4.00 20.53 20.05
N THR A 518 -2.93 20.72 20.81
CA THR A 518 -2.81 21.82 21.76
C THR A 518 -1.52 22.58 21.46
N ARG A 519 -1.60 23.92 21.38
CA ARG A 519 -0.41 24.76 21.16
C ARG A 519 -0.14 25.60 22.38
N ARG A 520 1.13 25.66 22.78
CA ARG A 520 1.63 26.50 23.86
C ARG A 520 2.66 27.47 23.28
N PRO A 521 2.35 28.78 23.21
CA PRO A 521 3.29 29.74 22.68
C PRO A 521 4.42 30.04 23.69
N PRO A 522 5.57 30.52 23.22
CA PRO A 522 6.57 31.12 24.10
C PRO A 522 6.04 32.43 24.73
N PRO A 523 6.68 32.93 25.80
CA PRO A 523 6.34 34.23 26.38
C PRO A 523 6.40 35.35 25.32
N ASN A 524 5.47 36.30 25.36
CA ASN A 524 5.38 37.45 24.45
C ASN A 524 5.08 37.15 22.97
N TYR A 525 4.45 36.01 22.67
CA TYR A 525 3.99 35.70 21.32
C TYR A 525 2.84 36.63 20.88
N ALA A 526 3.04 37.39 19.80
CA ALA A 526 2.15 38.48 19.39
C ALA A 526 1.22 38.15 18.20
N LYS A 527 1.27 36.93 17.66
CA LYS A 527 0.45 36.51 16.52
C LYS A 527 -0.80 35.75 16.97
N THR A 528 -1.81 35.69 16.11
CA THR A 528 -2.96 34.80 16.29
C THR A 528 -2.48 33.37 16.50
N LEU A 529 -2.98 32.72 17.54
CA LEU A 529 -2.59 31.36 17.88
C LEU A 529 -3.81 30.50 18.15
N PHE A 530 -3.89 29.35 17.49
CA PHE A 530 -4.81 28.29 17.88
C PHE A 530 -4.34 27.67 19.19
N ARG A 531 -5.02 27.97 20.30
CA ARG A 531 -4.70 27.40 21.62
C ARG A 531 -4.99 25.90 21.63
N GLU A 532 -6.13 25.52 21.07
CA GLU A 532 -6.59 24.15 21.03
C GLU A 532 -7.41 23.88 19.77
N ARG A 533 -7.21 22.72 19.16
CA ARG A 533 -8.04 22.16 18.09
C ARG A 533 -8.36 20.71 18.41
N THR A 534 -9.63 20.34 18.30
CA THR A 534 -10.07 18.96 18.52
C THR A 534 -10.88 18.52 17.31
N ILE A 535 -10.45 17.44 16.65
CA ILE A 535 -11.28 16.70 15.70
C ILE A 535 -11.75 15.42 16.37
N SER A 536 -13.05 15.18 16.31
CA SER A 536 -13.67 13.93 16.70
C SER A 536 -14.38 13.34 15.50
N TYR A 537 -13.95 12.15 15.10
CA TYR A 537 -14.61 11.30 14.14
C TYR A 537 -15.34 10.19 14.89
N THR A 538 -16.60 9.96 14.52
CA THR A 538 -17.40 8.86 15.04
C THR A 538 -18.10 8.18 13.88
N LEU A 539 -17.80 6.89 13.68
CA LEU A 539 -18.55 6.03 12.80
C LEU A 539 -19.82 5.60 13.54
N GLN A 540 -20.98 5.89 12.95
CA GLN A 540 -22.25 5.45 13.51
C GLN A 540 -22.63 4.14 12.83
N ALA A 541 -22.92 3.10 13.60
CA ALA A 541 -23.36 1.82 13.06
C ALA A 541 -24.50 2.04 12.05
N ALA A 542 -24.33 1.49 10.84
CA ALA A 542 -25.20 1.74 9.69
C ALA A 542 -26.54 0.98 9.75
N ASP A 543 -26.82 0.27 10.85
CA ASP A 543 -27.89 -0.74 10.93
C ASP A 543 -29.31 -0.17 11.06
N ALA A 544 -29.46 1.15 11.22
CA ALA A 544 -30.76 1.77 11.01
C ALA A 544 -30.96 2.01 9.51
N MET A 545 -31.79 1.17 8.86
CA MET A 545 -32.29 1.37 7.50
C MET A 545 -32.99 2.73 7.38
N ILE A 546 -32.23 3.81 7.21
CA ILE A 546 -32.76 5.09 6.77
C ILE A 546 -32.91 4.97 5.27
N ASN A 547 -34.16 4.88 4.84
CA ASN A 547 -34.51 4.85 3.44
C ASN A 547 -34.21 6.23 2.82
N LEU A 548 -33.08 6.33 2.10
CA LEU A 548 -32.67 7.58 1.43
C LEU A 548 -33.73 8.08 0.44
N SER A 549 -34.56 7.19 -0.11
CA SER A 549 -35.68 7.58 -0.98
C SER A 549 -36.83 8.27 -0.23
N GLU A 550 -37.04 7.95 1.06
CA GLU A 550 -38.04 8.60 1.89
C GLU A 550 -37.57 10.00 2.34
N VAL A 551 -36.27 10.14 2.61
CA VAL A 551 -35.63 11.45 2.85
C VAL A 551 -35.71 12.33 1.61
N ALA A 552 -35.56 11.76 0.41
CA ALA A 552 -35.72 12.46 -0.85
C ALA A 552 -37.14 13.02 -1.01
N GLN A 553 -38.16 12.20 -0.74
CA GLN A 553 -39.57 12.60 -0.81
C GLN A 553 -39.94 13.73 0.17
N LEU A 554 -39.23 13.86 1.30
CA LEU A 554 -39.41 14.96 2.25
C LEU A 554 -38.73 16.28 1.81
N LEU A 555 -37.66 16.19 1.01
CA LEU A 555 -36.90 17.35 0.53
C LEU A 555 -37.36 17.87 -0.84
N GLU A 556 -37.99 17.03 -1.65
CA GLU A 556 -38.63 17.44 -2.91
C GLU A 556 -39.69 18.55 -2.76
N PRO A 557 -40.63 18.52 -1.78
CA PRO A 557 -41.69 19.52 -1.70
C PRO A 557 -41.20 20.98 -1.51
N PRO A 558 -40.22 21.30 -0.65
CA PRO A 558 -39.74 22.69 -0.52
C PRO A 558 -38.92 23.19 -1.71
N CYS A 559 -38.30 22.31 -2.50
CA CYS A 559 -37.50 22.69 -3.67
C CYS A 559 -38.25 22.53 -5.01
N ARG A 560 -39.47 21.97 -5.01
CA ARG A 560 -40.23 21.59 -6.23
C ARG A 560 -40.54 22.74 -7.19
N ASN A 561 -40.62 23.96 -6.67
CA ASN A 561 -40.93 25.16 -7.47
C ASN A 561 -39.69 25.84 -8.04
N VAL A 562 -38.50 25.39 -7.68
CA VAL A 562 -37.23 25.87 -8.23
C VAL A 562 -36.93 24.99 -9.43
N THR A 563 -37.36 25.41 -10.63
CA THR A 563 -36.88 24.79 -11.86
C THR A 563 -35.38 25.03 -11.92
N PRO A 564 -34.54 23.98 -12.07
CA PRO A 564 -33.11 24.19 -12.27
C PRO A 564 -32.96 25.08 -13.50
N ASN A 565 -32.26 26.20 -13.35
CA ASN A 565 -31.94 27.06 -14.49
C ASN A 565 -31.31 26.19 -15.55
N ALA A 566 -31.99 26.03 -16.69
CA ALA A 566 -31.44 25.31 -17.82
C ALA A 566 -30.12 26.02 -18.25
N PRO A 567 -29.06 25.27 -18.55
CA PRO A 567 -27.75 25.84 -18.88
C PRO A 567 -27.77 26.76 -20.09
#